data_AF-A0A9X0UBJ2-F1
#
_entry.id   AF-A0A9X0UBJ2-F1
#
_cell.length_a   1.000
_cell.length_b   1.000
_cell.length_c   1.000
_cell.angle_alpha   90.00
_cell.angle_beta   90.00
_cell.angle_gamma   90.00
#
_symmetry.space_group_name_H-M   'P 1'
#
loop_
_entity.id
_entity.type
_entity.pdbx_description
1 polymer ?
#
loop_
_entity_poly.entity_id
_entity_poly.type
_entity_poly.pdbx_seq_one_letter_code
_entity_poly.pdbx_strand_id
1 'polypeptide(L)'
;MTDPTDARLADQYEAFPYPARDPREEAKRLIVGSPSHLREIDHWIFGTSRPASRPLRALVAGGGTGDGTVMLAQQMAWTRRPGQVTWLDRSAAARRIAEARAATRGLDNIRFIEGSLLELPGSGLGPFDYIDCCGVLHHLPDPLAGLRALVSVLAPGGGLGLMVYAPHGRTGVYMLQDALRLLAPAEQPPPARVETARRLWKQVPETAWLRRNPWLTDHLSGGDAGLYDLLLNPRDAAFTVPGLAALVAAAGLRVACWVEPVRYDPDSYLSDPKLRARTARLSPLDRAALAEAVTGNMGIHIVYCVRAEDPEPMRAWDDPASVPVLREMDGPTLAKGLPRDGTIAVTFDGLRVVLPMPRLAGAILQRVDGSRSLGAIADELAANGVSREAFWRDLAALRTTMEPMNRLLLAAPT
;
A
#
# COMPACT_ATOMS: atom_id res chain seq x y z
N MET A 1 6.01 15.14 21.32
CA MET A 1 5.30 14.66 22.52
C MET A 1 5.74 13.23 22.77
N THR A 2 6.51 12.99 23.84
CA THR A 2 6.91 11.64 24.29
C THR A 2 6.13 11.34 25.57
N ASP A 3 5.14 10.46 25.48
CA ASP A 3 4.48 9.92 26.67
C ASP A 3 5.07 8.52 27.01
N PRO A 4 4.78 7.95 28.20
CA PRO A 4 5.34 6.65 28.58
C PRO A 4 4.98 5.50 27.62
N THR A 5 3.92 5.65 26.83
CA THR A 5 3.51 4.65 25.84
C THR A 5 4.37 4.74 24.57
N ASP A 6 4.81 5.94 24.19
CA ASP A 6 5.75 6.15 23.09
C ASP A 6 7.13 5.50 23.36
N ALA A 7 7.62 5.60 24.60
CA ALA A 7 8.85 4.91 25.00
C ALA A 7 8.69 3.38 24.91
N ARG A 8 7.57 2.84 25.39
CA ARG A 8 7.27 1.39 25.32
C ARG A 8 7.13 0.88 23.89
N LEU A 9 6.59 1.70 22.98
CA LEU A 9 6.54 1.38 21.56
C LEU A 9 7.95 1.31 20.95
N ALA A 10 8.82 2.25 21.31
CA ALA A 10 10.22 2.20 20.88
C ALA A 10 10.94 0.94 21.39
N ASP A 11 10.76 0.60 22.68
CA ASP A 11 11.32 -0.62 23.28
C ASP A 11 10.82 -1.89 22.58
N GLN A 12 9.54 -1.94 22.17
CA GLN A 12 8.99 -3.04 21.38
C GLN A 12 9.78 -3.24 20.10
N TYR A 13 9.95 -2.20 19.28
CA TYR A 13 10.60 -2.33 17.97
C TYR A 13 12.11 -2.55 18.07
N GLU A 14 12.74 -2.11 19.18
CA GLU A 14 14.13 -2.45 19.44
C GLU A 14 14.30 -3.94 19.84
N ALA A 15 13.38 -4.48 20.65
CA ALA A 15 13.39 -5.88 21.05
C ALA A 15 12.95 -6.84 19.92
N PHE A 16 11.97 -6.41 19.12
CA PHE A 16 11.37 -7.17 18.04
C PHE A 16 11.23 -6.29 16.78
N PRO A 17 12.32 -6.09 16.02
CA PRO A 17 12.27 -5.32 14.78
C PRO A 17 11.24 -5.90 13.81
N TYR A 18 10.35 -5.04 13.32
CA TYR A 18 9.20 -5.45 12.52
C TYR A 18 9.14 -4.71 11.16
N PRO A 19 8.71 -5.38 10.08
CA PRO A 19 8.52 -6.83 9.97
C PRO A 19 9.83 -7.59 10.22
N ALA A 20 9.77 -8.81 10.75
CA ALA A 20 10.96 -9.63 10.92
C ALA A 20 11.55 -9.99 9.54
N ARG A 21 12.85 -9.71 9.34
CA ARG A 21 13.54 -9.91 8.06
C ARG A 21 14.91 -10.52 8.26
N ASP A 22 15.23 -11.47 7.39
CA ASP A 22 16.58 -11.99 7.22
C ASP A 22 17.22 -11.32 6.00
N PRO A 23 18.28 -10.51 6.17
CA PRO A 23 18.96 -9.83 5.07
C PRO A 23 19.46 -10.75 3.95
N ARG A 24 19.68 -12.04 4.23
CA ARG A 24 20.15 -13.02 3.24
C ARG A 24 19.08 -13.38 2.21
N GLU A 25 17.80 -13.24 2.56
CA GLU A 25 16.69 -13.53 1.63
C GLU A 25 16.64 -12.53 0.47
N GLU A 26 17.32 -11.39 0.60
CA GLU A 26 17.36 -10.37 -0.45
C GLU A 26 18.10 -10.82 -1.70
N ALA A 27 18.98 -11.81 -1.58
CA ALA A 27 19.62 -12.46 -2.73
C ALA A 27 18.64 -13.34 -3.54
N LYS A 28 17.48 -13.71 -2.97
CA LYS A 28 16.52 -14.62 -3.60
C LYS A 28 15.35 -13.90 -4.23
N ARG A 29 14.77 -12.93 -3.52
CA ARG A 29 13.58 -12.20 -3.99
C ARG A 29 13.50 -10.81 -3.38
N LEU A 30 12.97 -9.85 -4.13
CA LEU A 30 12.55 -8.56 -3.62
C LEU A 30 11.18 -8.69 -2.94
N ILE A 31 11.06 -8.16 -1.73
CA ILE A 31 9.76 -7.98 -1.10
C ILE A 31 9.11 -6.77 -1.74
N VAL A 32 7.91 -6.97 -2.27
CA VAL A 32 7.13 -5.95 -2.97
C VAL A 32 5.75 -5.80 -2.33
N GLY A 33 5.24 -4.57 -2.37
CA GLY A 33 3.95 -4.21 -1.76
C GLY A 33 3.62 -2.75 -2.03
N SER A 34 2.48 -2.32 -1.50
CA SER A 34 2.07 -0.92 -1.52
C SER A 34 2.30 -0.31 -0.12
N PRO A 35 2.57 0.99 0.00
CA PRO A 35 2.52 1.99 -1.07
C PRO A 35 3.88 2.36 -1.70
N SER A 36 4.97 1.65 -1.46
CA SER A 36 6.31 2.06 -1.97
C SER A 36 6.66 1.55 -3.38
N HIS A 37 5.67 1.05 -4.14
CA HIS A 37 5.90 0.53 -5.49
C HIS A 37 6.03 1.68 -6.50
N LEU A 38 7.17 1.79 -7.19
CA LEU A 38 7.49 2.90 -8.10
C LEU A 38 6.44 3.12 -9.20
N ARG A 39 5.93 2.04 -9.81
CA ARG A 39 4.88 2.14 -10.84
C ARG A 39 3.54 2.67 -10.30
N GLU A 40 3.23 2.39 -9.05
CA GLU A 40 2.03 2.92 -8.40
C GLU A 40 2.21 4.39 -8.06
N ILE A 41 3.40 4.77 -7.57
CA ILE A 41 3.75 6.16 -7.29
C ILE A 41 3.66 6.99 -8.59
N ASP A 42 4.31 6.52 -9.66
CA ASP A 42 4.24 7.17 -10.98
C ASP A 42 2.78 7.32 -11.45
N HIS A 43 1.94 6.30 -11.28
CA HIS A 43 0.57 6.32 -11.80
C HIS A 43 -0.44 7.10 -10.93
N TRP A 44 -0.45 6.86 -9.62
CA TRP A 44 -1.46 7.38 -8.69
C TRP A 44 -1.10 8.77 -8.14
N ILE A 45 0.19 9.09 -7.99
CA ILE A 45 0.64 10.40 -7.49
C ILE A 45 0.98 11.33 -8.64
N PHE A 46 1.84 10.92 -9.57
CA PHE A 46 2.34 11.81 -10.60
C PHE A 46 1.54 11.75 -11.91
N GLY A 47 0.88 10.64 -12.17
CA GLY A 47 0.31 10.32 -13.47
C GLY A 47 1.33 10.49 -14.60
N THR A 48 0.85 11.02 -15.72
CA THR A 48 1.64 11.30 -16.93
C THR A 48 2.33 12.67 -16.90
N SER A 49 2.39 13.34 -15.74
CA SER A 49 2.91 14.72 -15.65
C SER A 49 4.40 14.82 -15.25
N ARG A 50 4.96 13.77 -14.62
CA ARG A 50 6.33 13.78 -14.09
C ARG A 50 7.23 12.81 -14.87
N PRO A 51 8.19 13.30 -15.66
CA PRO A 51 9.03 12.42 -16.46
C PRO A 51 9.98 11.55 -15.64
N ALA A 52 10.33 10.41 -16.22
CA ALA A 52 11.26 9.42 -15.69
C ALA A 52 12.61 10.06 -15.35
N SER A 53 13.08 10.97 -16.19
CA SER A 53 14.35 11.70 -16.08
C SER A 53 14.43 12.66 -14.90
N ARG A 54 13.30 13.09 -14.31
CA ARG A 54 13.32 14.00 -13.16
C ARG A 54 13.71 13.24 -11.87
N PRO A 55 14.76 13.66 -11.14
CA PRO A 55 15.23 12.97 -9.94
C PRO A 55 14.12 12.80 -8.90
N LEU A 56 13.90 11.58 -8.40
CA LEU A 56 12.90 11.27 -7.37
C LEU A 56 13.54 11.27 -5.98
N ARG A 57 13.20 12.27 -5.15
CA ARG A 57 13.57 12.29 -3.73
C ARG A 57 12.44 11.70 -2.92
N ALA A 58 12.65 10.50 -2.38
CA ALA A 58 11.65 9.82 -1.58
C ALA A 58 12.05 9.80 -0.09
N LEU A 59 11.06 9.87 0.80
CA LEU A 59 11.20 9.59 2.23
C LEU A 59 10.39 8.34 2.56
N VAL A 60 10.94 7.44 3.36
CA VAL A 60 10.20 6.36 4.03
C VAL A 60 10.24 6.65 5.52
N ALA A 61 9.14 7.19 6.05
CA ALA A 61 9.01 7.63 7.44
C ALA A 61 8.42 6.50 8.29
N GLY A 62 9.17 6.04 9.29
CA GLY A 62 9.00 4.75 9.95
C GLY A 62 9.50 3.62 9.07
N GLY A 63 10.75 3.75 8.60
CA GLY A 63 11.35 2.84 7.62
C GLY A 63 11.49 1.39 8.08
N GLY A 64 11.38 1.13 9.39
CA GLY A 64 11.42 -0.20 9.99
C GLY A 64 12.60 -1.03 9.49
N THR A 65 12.38 -2.33 9.29
CA THR A 65 13.42 -3.22 8.74
C THR A 65 13.68 -3.03 7.24
N GLY A 66 13.09 -2.01 6.60
CA GLY A 66 13.47 -1.55 5.28
C GLY A 66 12.63 -2.06 4.11
N ASP A 67 11.44 -2.63 4.30
CA ASP A 67 10.63 -3.19 3.20
C ASP A 67 10.36 -2.15 2.10
N GLY A 68 9.72 -1.03 2.44
CA GLY A 68 9.43 0.02 1.48
C GLY A 68 10.69 0.71 0.93
N THR A 69 11.71 0.89 1.78
CA THR A 69 12.97 1.55 1.41
C THR A 69 13.75 0.74 0.38
N VAL A 70 13.99 -0.54 0.67
CA VAL A 70 14.76 -1.43 -0.21
C VAL A 70 13.98 -1.70 -1.50
N MET A 71 12.66 -1.86 -1.43
CA MET A 71 11.82 -1.99 -2.62
C MET A 71 11.96 -0.78 -3.55
N LEU A 72 11.69 0.43 -3.05
CA LEU A 72 11.70 1.63 -3.88
C LEU A 72 13.09 1.91 -4.44
N ALA A 73 14.13 1.80 -3.59
CA ALA A 73 15.51 1.99 -4.01
C ALA A 73 15.94 1.00 -5.10
N GLN A 74 15.57 -0.27 -4.97
CA GLN A 74 15.85 -1.29 -5.97
C GLN A 74 15.11 -1.02 -7.30
N GLN A 75 13.84 -0.64 -7.24
CA GLN A 75 13.06 -0.32 -8.44
C GLN A 75 13.58 0.93 -9.16
N MET A 76 14.03 1.93 -8.39
CA MET A 76 14.73 3.09 -8.94
C MET A 76 16.04 2.69 -9.63
N ALA A 77 16.83 1.81 -9.01
CA ALA A 77 18.08 1.32 -9.60
C ALA A 77 17.84 0.53 -10.91
N TRP A 78 16.87 -0.39 -10.93
CA TRP A 78 16.53 -1.17 -12.13
C TRP A 78 16.10 -0.30 -13.31
N THR A 79 15.35 0.77 -13.02
CA THR A 79 14.85 1.70 -14.04
C THR A 79 15.81 2.86 -14.33
N ARG A 80 16.98 2.88 -13.67
CA ARG A 80 17.95 3.99 -13.71
C ARG A 80 17.31 5.35 -13.39
N ARG A 81 16.31 5.34 -12.52
CA ARG A 81 15.63 6.55 -12.04
C ARG A 81 16.62 7.36 -11.19
N PRO A 82 16.99 8.59 -11.59
CA PRO A 82 17.84 9.43 -10.75
C PRO A 82 17.11 9.77 -9.45
N GLY A 83 17.85 9.95 -8.35
CA GLY A 83 17.28 10.32 -7.06
C GLY A 83 17.85 9.54 -5.89
N GLN A 84 17.19 9.64 -4.74
CA GLN A 84 17.61 9.01 -3.49
C GLN A 84 16.38 8.70 -2.63
N VAL A 85 16.42 7.55 -1.96
CA VAL A 85 15.46 7.19 -0.91
C VAL A 85 16.06 7.53 0.44
N THR A 86 15.35 8.27 1.28
CA THR A 86 15.73 8.54 2.67
C THR A 86 14.94 7.59 3.57
N TRP A 87 15.63 6.74 4.31
CA TRP A 87 15.06 5.93 5.39
C TRP A 87 15.08 6.76 6.68
N LEU A 88 13.96 6.84 7.38
CA LEU A 88 13.83 7.51 8.68
C LEU A 88 13.11 6.60 9.66
N ASP A 89 13.75 6.22 10.75
CA ASP A 89 13.13 5.48 11.86
C ASP A 89 13.87 5.77 13.18
N ARG A 90 13.27 5.39 14.31
CA ARG A 90 13.86 5.54 15.64
C ARG A 90 14.63 4.30 16.09
N SER A 91 14.35 3.12 15.53
CA SER A 91 14.98 1.87 15.98
C SER A 91 16.34 1.63 15.33
N ALA A 92 17.37 1.59 16.16
CA ALA A 92 18.72 1.22 15.75
C ALA A 92 18.81 -0.27 15.34
N ALA A 93 18.04 -1.16 15.97
CA ALA A 93 17.94 -2.55 15.53
C ALA A 93 17.33 -2.67 14.13
N ALA A 94 16.23 -1.97 13.88
CA ALA A 94 15.59 -1.96 12.56
C ALA A 94 16.52 -1.37 11.48
N ARG A 95 17.24 -0.29 11.81
CA ARG A 95 18.26 0.32 10.95
C ARG A 95 19.32 -0.68 10.50
N ARG A 96 19.91 -1.43 11.44
CA ARG A 96 20.95 -2.43 11.13
C ARG A 96 20.45 -3.49 10.14
N ILE A 97 19.20 -3.92 10.27
CA ILE A 97 18.58 -4.88 9.35
C ILE A 97 18.37 -4.24 7.97
N ALA A 98 17.85 -3.01 7.91
CA ALA A 98 17.63 -2.29 6.66
C ALA A 98 18.94 -2.02 5.90
N GLU A 99 20.00 -1.59 6.60
CA GLU A 99 21.34 -1.39 6.05
C GLU A 99 21.92 -2.71 5.51
N ALA A 100 21.80 -3.81 6.26
CA ALA A 100 22.26 -5.13 5.80
C ALA A 100 21.50 -5.61 4.55
N ARG A 101 20.18 -5.39 4.48
CA ARG A 101 19.37 -5.73 3.30
C ARG A 101 19.76 -4.91 2.07
N ALA A 102 19.98 -3.60 2.24
CA ALA A 102 20.48 -2.72 1.20
C ALA A 102 21.86 -3.15 0.70
N ALA A 103 22.76 -3.52 1.63
CA ALA A 103 24.10 -4.01 1.32
C ALA A 103 24.08 -5.33 0.53
N THR A 104 23.23 -6.30 0.90
CA THR A 104 23.05 -7.56 0.12
C THR A 104 22.69 -7.28 -1.35
N ARG A 105 22.00 -6.18 -1.62
CA ARG A 105 21.59 -5.76 -2.97
C ARG A 105 22.56 -4.81 -3.66
N GLY A 106 23.60 -4.34 -2.97
CA GLY A 106 24.51 -3.33 -3.50
C GLY A 106 23.85 -1.98 -3.77
N LEU A 107 22.83 -1.60 -2.99
CA LEU A 107 22.13 -0.33 -3.17
C LEU A 107 22.92 0.82 -2.55
N ASP A 108 23.26 1.82 -3.35
CA ASP A 108 23.99 3.04 -2.97
C ASP A 108 23.12 4.31 -2.97
N ASN A 109 21.86 4.18 -3.38
CA ASN A 109 20.89 5.24 -3.53
C ASN A 109 19.98 5.43 -2.29
N ILE A 110 20.45 5.03 -1.10
CA ILE A 110 19.72 5.15 0.17
C ILE A 110 20.51 6.02 1.16
N ARG A 111 19.81 6.96 1.82
CA ARG A 111 20.30 7.71 2.97
C ARG A 111 19.58 7.26 4.24
N PHE A 112 20.32 6.81 5.24
CA PHE A 112 19.75 6.41 6.53
C PHE A 112 19.83 7.56 7.54
N ILE A 113 18.70 7.85 8.18
CA ILE A 113 18.57 8.86 9.23
C ILE A 113 17.85 8.21 10.41
N GLU A 114 18.44 8.31 11.60
CA GLU A 114 17.79 7.90 12.83
C GLU A 114 17.10 9.12 13.46
N GLY A 115 15.81 9.01 13.77
CA GLY A 115 15.04 10.13 14.31
C GLY A 115 13.53 9.90 14.24
N SER A 116 12.78 10.81 14.87
CA SER A 116 11.33 10.77 14.85
C SER A 116 10.77 11.53 13.65
N LEU A 117 9.72 11.02 13.00
CA LEU A 117 9.00 11.79 11.98
C LEU A 117 8.41 13.08 12.53
N LEU A 118 8.13 13.15 13.84
CA LEU A 118 7.61 14.36 14.48
C LEU A 118 8.65 15.50 14.53
N GLU A 119 9.92 15.20 14.26
CA GLU A 119 11.03 16.16 14.22
C GLU A 119 11.31 16.66 12.80
N LEU A 120 10.57 16.16 11.79
CA LEU A 120 10.69 16.62 10.40
C LEU A 120 10.48 18.14 10.23
N PRO A 121 9.50 18.80 10.89
CA PRO A 121 9.32 20.23 10.77
C PRO A 121 10.58 20.99 11.21
N GLY A 122 11.18 21.75 10.30
CA GLY A 122 12.40 22.51 10.59
C GLY A 122 13.71 21.70 10.60
N SER A 123 13.67 20.39 10.34
CA SER A 123 14.87 19.53 10.26
C SER A 123 15.82 19.87 9.10
N GLY A 124 15.33 20.59 8.09
CA GLY A 124 16.03 20.78 6.81
C GLY A 124 16.03 19.53 5.92
N LEU A 125 15.38 18.45 6.34
CA LEU A 125 15.12 17.28 5.48
C LEU A 125 13.97 17.61 4.52
N GLY A 126 14.18 17.26 3.25
CA GLY A 126 13.22 17.54 2.17
C GLY A 126 13.58 18.79 1.34
N PRO A 127 12.62 19.33 0.57
CA PRO A 127 11.33 18.70 0.30
C PRO A 127 11.48 17.35 -0.43
N PHE A 128 10.52 16.44 -0.24
CA PHE A 128 10.46 15.11 -0.87
C PHE A 128 9.32 15.05 -1.91
N ASP A 129 9.60 14.48 -3.08
CA ASP A 129 8.60 14.28 -4.13
C ASP A 129 7.58 13.20 -3.73
N TYR A 130 8.02 12.20 -2.96
CA TYR A 130 7.18 11.11 -2.47
C TYR A 130 7.51 10.79 -1.01
N ILE A 131 6.49 10.53 -0.19
CA ILE A 131 6.65 10.11 1.20
C ILE A 131 5.86 8.82 1.43
N ASP A 132 6.53 7.74 1.78
CA ASP A 132 5.91 6.52 2.30
C ASP A 132 5.81 6.60 3.83
N CYS A 133 4.63 6.33 4.37
CA CYS A 133 4.39 6.18 5.80
C CYS A 133 3.47 4.97 6.04
N CYS A 134 4.05 3.79 5.87
CA CYS A 134 3.37 2.51 6.02
C CYS A 134 3.53 1.94 7.43
N GLY A 135 2.43 1.79 8.19
CA GLY A 135 2.50 1.08 9.47
C GLY A 135 2.87 1.95 10.67
N VAL A 136 2.60 3.26 10.64
CA VAL A 136 3.20 4.21 11.59
C VAL A 136 2.20 5.14 12.24
N LEU A 137 1.40 5.87 11.45
CA LEU A 137 0.54 6.95 11.97
C LEU A 137 -0.43 6.48 13.06
N HIS A 138 -0.92 5.25 12.96
CA HIS A 138 -1.86 4.67 13.92
C HIS A 138 -1.23 4.29 15.27
N HIS A 139 0.09 4.32 15.38
CA HIS A 139 0.81 4.16 16.64
C HIS A 139 1.12 5.50 17.33
N LEU A 140 0.79 6.63 16.71
CA LEU A 140 1.06 7.94 17.29
C LEU A 140 -0.07 8.35 18.27
N PRO A 141 0.28 9.09 19.34
CA PRO A 141 -0.74 9.67 20.23
C PRO A 141 -1.61 10.70 19.51
N ASP A 142 -1.02 11.42 18.55
CA ASP A 142 -1.70 12.36 17.67
C ASP A 142 -1.33 12.03 16.20
N PRO A 143 -2.13 11.18 15.53
CA PRO A 143 -1.93 10.83 14.12
C PRO A 143 -1.98 12.04 13.18
N LEU A 144 -2.77 13.08 13.52
CA LEU A 144 -2.89 14.29 12.70
C LEU A 144 -1.63 15.14 12.78
N ALA A 145 -1.05 15.29 13.98
CA ALA A 145 0.25 15.94 14.14
C ALA A 145 1.36 15.21 13.35
N GLY A 146 1.35 13.87 13.40
CA GLY A 146 2.25 13.05 12.59
C GLY A 146 2.09 13.29 11.09
N LEU A 147 0.85 13.25 10.59
CA LEU A 147 0.58 13.48 9.17
C LEU A 147 0.97 14.91 8.74
N ARG A 148 0.70 15.92 9.57
CA ARG A 148 1.13 17.31 9.31
C ARG A 148 2.66 17.46 9.28
N ALA A 149 3.39 16.72 10.12
CA ALA A 149 4.84 16.70 10.09
C ALA A 149 5.36 16.18 8.74
N LEU A 150 4.76 15.11 8.20
CA LEU A 150 5.09 14.61 6.86
C LEU A 150 4.78 15.64 5.76
N VAL A 151 3.60 16.28 5.82
CA VAL A 151 3.18 17.32 4.86
C VAL A 151 4.14 18.51 4.84
N SER A 152 4.76 18.84 5.98
CA SER A 152 5.70 19.97 6.09
C SER A 152 6.97 19.80 5.24
N VAL A 153 7.34 18.57 4.92
CA VAL A 153 8.51 18.22 4.09
C VAL A 153 8.12 17.66 2.72
N LEU A 154 6.83 17.68 2.37
CA LEU A 154 6.34 17.25 1.06
C LEU A 154 6.53 18.36 0.02
N ALA A 155 7.16 18.03 -1.11
CA ALA A 155 7.31 18.94 -2.24
C ALA A 155 5.95 19.38 -2.82
N PRO A 156 5.85 20.58 -3.40
CA PRO A 156 4.73 20.93 -4.28
C PRO A 156 4.60 19.92 -5.44
N GLY A 157 3.39 19.44 -5.72
CA GLY A 157 3.16 18.38 -6.70
C GLY A 157 3.67 16.99 -6.29
N GLY A 158 4.08 16.82 -5.03
CA GLY A 158 4.44 15.55 -4.43
C GLY A 158 3.23 14.81 -3.86
N GLY A 159 3.44 13.57 -3.41
CA GLY A 159 2.40 12.79 -2.75
C GLY A 159 2.88 11.89 -1.63
N LEU A 160 1.92 11.33 -0.89
CA LEU A 160 2.16 10.39 0.19
C LEU A 160 1.51 9.03 -0.11
N GLY A 161 2.17 7.97 0.30
CA GLY A 161 1.56 6.66 0.49
C GLY A 161 1.39 6.38 1.97
N LEU A 162 0.18 6.07 2.41
CA LEU A 162 -0.13 5.76 3.82
C LEU A 162 -0.63 4.33 3.95
N MET A 163 -0.27 3.67 5.05
CA MET A 163 -0.94 2.45 5.50
C MET A 163 -1.34 2.56 6.97
N VAL A 164 -2.61 2.30 7.26
CA VAL A 164 -3.16 2.27 8.61
C VAL A 164 -4.04 1.04 8.84
N TYR A 165 -4.29 0.70 10.10
CA TYR A 165 -5.21 -0.37 10.46
C TYR A 165 -6.66 -0.02 10.14
N ALA A 166 -7.38 -1.00 9.60
CA ALA A 166 -8.81 -0.93 9.34
C ALA A 166 -9.57 -1.75 10.40
N PRO A 167 -10.68 -1.24 10.97
CA PRO A 167 -11.30 -1.84 12.13
C PRO A 167 -12.02 -3.16 11.81
N HIS A 168 -12.69 -3.23 10.66
CA HIS A 168 -13.58 -4.35 10.36
C HIS A 168 -12.84 -5.67 10.11
N GLY A 169 -11.79 -5.67 9.28
CA GLY A 169 -10.94 -6.86 9.10
C GLY A 169 -10.12 -7.23 10.32
N ARG A 170 -9.99 -6.31 11.30
CA ARG A 170 -9.34 -6.55 12.61
C ARG A 170 -10.31 -6.98 13.71
N THR A 171 -11.52 -7.39 13.35
CA THR A 171 -12.50 -7.91 14.30
C THR A 171 -11.89 -9.03 15.16
N GLY A 172 -11.90 -8.81 16.48
CA GLY A 172 -11.37 -9.72 17.49
C GLY A 172 -9.96 -9.40 18.00
N VAL A 173 -9.17 -8.58 17.29
CA VAL A 173 -7.82 -8.19 17.75
C VAL A 173 -7.91 -7.39 19.05
N TYR A 174 -8.70 -6.32 19.07
CA TYR A 174 -8.77 -5.39 20.21
C TYR A 174 -9.32 -6.04 21.48
N MET A 175 -10.30 -6.95 21.37
CA MET A 175 -10.80 -7.70 22.53
C MET A 175 -9.72 -8.58 23.15
N LEU A 176 -8.84 -9.17 22.32
CA LEU A 176 -7.75 -9.99 22.82
C LEU A 176 -6.61 -9.12 23.37
N GLN A 177 -6.34 -7.95 22.77
CA GLN A 177 -5.44 -6.96 23.35
C GLN A 177 -5.94 -6.49 24.73
N ASP A 178 -7.24 -6.22 24.90
CA ASP A 178 -7.83 -5.85 26.21
C ASP A 178 -7.61 -6.94 27.26
N ALA A 179 -7.86 -8.21 26.89
CA ALA A 179 -7.58 -9.34 27.77
C ALA A 179 -6.08 -9.44 28.12
N LEU A 180 -5.19 -9.19 27.16
CA LEU A 180 -3.75 -9.23 27.37
C LEU A 180 -3.22 -8.04 28.17
N ARG A 181 -3.87 -6.88 28.14
CA ARG A 181 -3.53 -5.76 29.03
C ARG A 181 -3.71 -6.15 30.50
N LEU A 182 -4.66 -7.03 30.82
CA LEU A 182 -4.89 -7.55 32.18
C LEU A 182 -3.89 -8.65 32.58
N LEU A 183 -3.49 -9.51 31.63
CA LEU A 183 -2.68 -10.70 31.91
C LEU A 183 -1.17 -10.49 31.69
N ALA A 184 -0.82 -9.58 30.79
CA ALA A 184 0.55 -9.22 30.41
C ALA A 184 0.75 -7.70 30.46
N PRO A 185 0.74 -7.09 31.67
CA PRO A 185 0.95 -5.66 31.87
C PRO A 185 2.17 -5.13 31.14
N ALA A 186 2.09 -3.87 30.71
CA ALA A 186 3.10 -3.25 29.85
C ALA A 186 4.44 -2.98 30.55
N GLU A 187 4.49 -3.11 31.88
CA GLU A 187 5.69 -3.03 32.71
C GLU A 187 6.53 -4.33 32.65
N GLN A 188 5.95 -5.43 32.17
CA GLN A 188 6.68 -6.68 32.01
C GLN A 188 7.60 -6.63 30.78
N PRO A 189 8.78 -7.27 30.83
CA PRO A 189 9.68 -7.36 29.68
C PRO A 189 8.98 -7.97 28.46
N PRO A 190 9.29 -7.52 27.22
CA PRO A 190 8.62 -8.00 26.03
C PRO A 190 8.54 -9.54 25.88
N PRO A 191 9.60 -10.33 26.15
CA PRO A 191 9.52 -11.79 26.06
C PRO A 191 8.50 -12.44 27.02
N ALA A 192 8.37 -11.91 28.24
CA ALA A 192 7.41 -12.42 29.22
C ALA A 192 5.96 -12.16 28.75
N ARG A 193 5.71 -11.00 28.15
CA ARG A 193 4.40 -10.66 27.57
C ARG A 193 4.04 -11.61 26.42
N VAL A 194 5.01 -11.93 25.53
CA VAL A 194 4.83 -12.91 24.44
C VAL A 194 4.49 -14.29 24.99
N GLU A 195 5.18 -14.73 26.04
CA GLU A 195 4.91 -16.03 26.67
C GLU A 195 3.45 -16.10 27.16
N THR A 196 3.00 -15.08 27.88
CA THR A 196 1.62 -14.98 28.36
C THR A 196 0.62 -14.97 27.20
N ALA A 197 0.87 -14.19 26.15
CA ALA A 197 0.00 -14.15 24.98
C ALA A 197 -0.12 -15.51 24.28
N ARG A 198 0.99 -16.25 24.17
CA ARG A 198 0.99 -17.60 23.59
C ARG A 198 0.20 -18.58 24.47
N ARG A 199 0.34 -18.49 25.79
CA ARG A 199 -0.41 -19.33 26.75
C ARG A 199 -1.91 -19.03 26.72
N LEU A 200 -2.29 -17.76 26.60
CA LEU A 200 -3.68 -17.35 26.43
C LEU A 200 -4.23 -17.87 25.11
N TRP A 201 -3.54 -17.63 23.98
CA TRP A 201 -4.00 -18.04 22.65
C TRP A 201 -4.36 -19.53 22.56
N LYS A 202 -3.57 -20.39 23.20
CA LYS A 202 -3.84 -21.84 23.29
C LYS A 202 -5.18 -22.19 23.98
N GLN A 203 -5.69 -21.29 24.81
CA GLN A 203 -6.92 -21.44 25.60
C GLN A 203 -8.06 -20.55 25.10
N VAL A 204 -7.83 -19.71 24.08
CA VAL A 204 -8.88 -18.86 23.50
C VAL A 204 -9.96 -19.76 22.88
N PRO A 205 -11.23 -19.65 23.32
CA PRO A 205 -12.32 -20.51 22.85
C PRO A 205 -12.71 -20.20 21.39
N GLU A 206 -13.36 -21.15 20.73
CA GLU A 206 -13.83 -21.03 19.33
C GLU A 206 -14.89 -19.94 19.11
N THR A 207 -15.46 -19.41 20.21
CA THR A 207 -16.39 -18.28 20.20
C THR A 207 -15.68 -16.93 20.10
N ALA A 208 -14.37 -16.86 20.37
CA ALA A 208 -13.63 -15.61 20.28
C ALA A 208 -13.56 -15.12 18.83
N TRP A 209 -13.81 -13.83 18.64
CA TRP A 209 -13.85 -13.20 17.32
C TRP A 209 -12.58 -13.43 16.50
N LEU A 210 -11.39 -13.33 17.12
CA LEU A 210 -10.13 -13.53 16.40
C LEU A 210 -9.95 -14.99 15.95
N ARG A 211 -10.45 -15.98 16.70
CA ARG A 211 -10.46 -17.40 16.26
C ARG A 211 -11.34 -17.63 15.04
N ARG A 212 -12.37 -16.79 14.85
CA ARG A 212 -13.30 -16.83 13.71
C ARG A 212 -12.86 -15.93 12.55
N ASN A 213 -11.73 -15.23 12.68
CA ASN A 213 -11.19 -14.35 11.67
C ASN A 213 -10.01 -15.04 10.95
N PRO A 214 -10.23 -15.61 9.75
CA PRO A 214 -9.17 -16.33 9.04
C PRO A 214 -8.19 -15.41 8.30
N TRP A 215 -8.46 -14.10 8.25
CA TRP A 215 -7.71 -13.12 7.45
C TRP A 215 -6.53 -12.52 8.21
N LEU A 216 -6.49 -12.65 9.54
CA LEU A 216 -5.39 -12.16 10.37
C LEU A 216 -4.64 -13.31 11.02
N THR A 217 -3.39 -13.47 10.58
CA THR A 217 -2.57 -14.62 10.99
C THR A 217 -1.20 -14.24 11.53
N ASP A 218 -0.89 -12.95 11.74
CA ASP A 218 0.44 -12.50 12.17
C ASP A 218 0.89 -13.13 13.49
N HIS A 219 -0.03 -13.36 14.42
CA HIS A 219 0.22 -14.05 15.68
C HIS A 219 0.50 -15.56 15.54
N LEU A 220 0.25 -16.13 14.36
CA LEU A 220 0.49 -17.54 14.02
C LEU A 220 1.75 -17.71 13.17
N SER A 221 1.90 -16.87 12.13
CA SER A 221 2.94 -17.01 11.10
C SER A 221 4.10 -16.01 11.24
N GLY A 222 3.88 -14.88 11.94
CA GLY A 222 4.87 -13.81 12.10
C GLY A 222 5.85 -14.01 13.26
N GLY A 223 5.83 -15.16 13.92
CA GLY A 223 6.66 -15.45 15.09
C GLY A 223 6.38 -14.49 16.25
N ASP A 224 7.39 -14.25 17.09
CA ASP A 224 7.23 -13.41 18.28
C ASP A 224 6.99 -11.94 17.92
N ALA A 225 7.65 -11.45 16.87
CA ALA A 225 7.46 -10.09 16.38
C ALA A 225 6.02 -9.86 15.88
N GLY A 226 5.48 -10.79 15.08
CA GLY A 226 4.09 -10.69 14.58
C GLY A 226 3.04 -10.89 15.68
N LEU A 227 3.27 -11.77 16.65
CA LEU A 227 2.40 -11.90 17.82
C LEU A 227 2.40 -10.63 18.66
N TYR A 228 3.57 -10.05 18.89
CA TYR A 228 3.69 -8.84 19.69
C TYR A 228 3.00 -7.66 18.99
N ASP A 229 3.33 -7.45 17.71
CA ASP A 229 2.81 -6.34 16.94
C ASP A 229 1.28 -6.40 16.78
N LEU A 230 0.69 -7.61 16.67
CA LEU A 230 -0.76 -7.76 16.57
C LEU A 230 -1.46 -7.64 17.94
N LEU A 231 -0.95 -8.30 18.99
CA LEU A 231 -1.72 -8.55 20.22
C LEU A 231 -1.18 -7.88 21.48
N LEU A 232 0.05 -7.38 21.47
CA LEU A 232 0.72 -6.77 22.64
C LEU A 232 1.14 -5.32 22.39
N ASN A 233 0.85 -4.80 21.20
CA ASN A 233 1.15 -3.43 20.81
C ASN A 233 0.60 -2.45 21.87
N PRO A 234 1.45 -1.55 22.41
CA PRO A 234 1.06 -0.67 23.49
C PRO A 234 0.10 0.44 23.03
N ARG A 235 0.06 0.71 21.72
CA ARG A 235 -0.80 1.73 21.11
C ARG A 235 -1.02 1.43 19.64
N ASP A 236 -2.21 0.99 19.29
CA ASP A 236 -2.70 1.04 17.93
C ASP A 236 -4.11 1.64 17.87
N ALA A 237 -4.43 2.26 16.74
CA ALA A 237 -5.75 2.78 16.43
C ALA A 237 -6.15 2.31 15.03
N ALA A 238 -7.42 1.95 14.85
CA ALA A 238 -7.97 1.70 13.54
C ALA A 238 -8.77 2.89 13.03
N PHE A 239 -8.77 3.06 11.72
CA PHE A 239 -9.53 4.07 11.02
C PHE A 239 -10.48 3.39 10.06
N THR A 240 -11.77 3.70 10.15
CA THR A 240 -12.71 3.40 9.07
C THR A 240 -12.36 4.22 7.83
N VAL A 241 -12.92 3.88 6.67
CA VAL A 241 -12.78 4.67 5.45
C VAL A 241 -13.13 6.15 5.67
N PRO A 242 -14.30 6.52 6.27
CA PRO A 242 -14.60 7.92 6.57
C PRO A 242 -13.62 8.54 7.58
N GLY A 243 -13.17 7.77 8.58
CA GLY A 243 -12.23 8.25 9.59
C GLY A 243 -10.86 8.59 9.01
N LEU A 244 -10.33 7.73 8.14
CA LEU A 244 -9.07 7.98 7.44
C LEU A 244 -9.20 9.15 6.47
N ALA A 245 -10.30 9.23 5.71
CA ALA A 245 -10.55 10.35 4.81
C ALA A 245 -10.60 11.69 5.57
N ALA A 246 -11.24 11.72 6.74
CA ALA A 246 -11.27 12.90 7.60
C ALA A 246 -9.88 13.29 8.13
N LEU A 247 -9.07 12.31 8.55
CA LEU A 247 -7.68 12.54 8.98
C LEU A 247 -6.84 13.15 7.86
N VAL A 248 -6.94 12.58 6.64
CA VAL A 248 -6.25 13.06 5.44
C VAL A 248 -6.68 14.49 5.09
N ALA A 249 -7.99 14.77 5.07
CA ALA A 249 -8.53 16.10 4.80
C ALA A 249 -8.07 17.15 5.84
N ALA A 250 -8.04 16.80 7.13
CA ALA A 250 -7.60 17.68 8.21
C ALA A 250 -6.11 18.07 8.13
N ALA A 251 -5.31 17.31 7.36
CA ALA A 251 -3.91 17.60 7.06
C ALA A 251 -3.71 18.39 5.76
N GLY A 252 -4.78 18.82 5.09
CA GLY A 252 -4.70 19.54 3.80
C GLY A 252 -4.44 18.63 2.60
N LEU A 253 -4.76 17.35 2.71
CA LEU A 253 -4.57 16.35 1.67
C LEU A 253 -5.93 15.85 1.15
N ARG A 254 -5.90 15.18 0.00
CA ARG A 254 -7.01 14.35 -0.51
C ARG A 254 -6.49 12.98 -0.92
N VAL A 255 -7.36 11.97 -0.86
CA VAL A 255 -7.05 10.63 -1.34
C VAL A 255 -7.12 10.61 -2.87
N ALA A 256 -5.99 10.31 -3.51
CA ALA A 256 -5.90 10.10 -4.95
C ALA A 256 -6.28 8.65 -5.34
N CYS A 257 -5.98 7.69 -4.48
CA CYS A 257 -6.33 6.28 -4.70
C CYS A 257 -6.46 5.53 -3.36
N TRP A 258 -7.54 4.76 -3.22
CA TRP A 258 -7.62 3.65 -2.28
C TRP A 258 -7.03 2.42 -2.97
N VAL A 259 -5.88 1.94 -2.52
CA VAL A 259 -5.10 0.94 -3.26
C VAL A 259 -5.89 -0.36 -3.39
N GLU A 260 -5.83 -0.94 -4.59
CA GLU A 260 -6.80 -1.91 -5.09
C GLU A 260 -8.23 -1.32 -5.08
N PRO A 261 -8.51 -0.24 -5.86
CA PRO A 261 -9.80 0.45 -5.83
C PRO A 261 -11.03 -0.46 -5.92
N VAL A 262 -10.92 -1.62 -6.60
CA VAL A 262 -11.99 -2.61 -6.68
C VAL A 262 -12.49 -3.10 -5.31
N ARG A 263 -11.61 -3.17 -4.29
CA ARG A 263 -11.99 -3.56 -2.92
C ARG A 263 -12.94 -2.54 -2.29
N TYR A 264 -12.80 -1.27 -2.69
CA TYR A 264 -13.59 -0.15 -2.21
C TYR A 264 -14.79 0.15 -3.12
N ASP A 265 -15.06 -0.72 -4.09
CA ASP A 265 -16.22 -0.62 -4.97
C ASP A 265 -17.28 -1.66 -4.56
N PRO A 266 -18.44 -1.26 -4.01
CA PRO A 266 -19.48 -2.20 -3.62
C PRO A 266 -20.10 -2.92 -4.84
N ASP A 267 -20.01 -2.35 -6.05
CA ASP A 267 -20.56 -2.98 -7.26
C ASP A 267 -19.70 -4.14 -7.78
N SER A 268 -18.52 -4.36 -7.19
CA SER A 268 -17.65 -5.50 -7.46
C SER A 268 -18.26 -6.84 -7.00
N TYR A 269 -19.14 -6.82 -6.00
CA TYR A 269 -19.84 -8.01 -5.49
C TYR A 269 -21.36 -7.83 -5.42
N LEU A 270 -21.89 -6.60 -5.46
CA LEU A 270 -23.33 -6.37 -5.59
C LEU A 270 -23.77 -6.52 -7.05
N SER A 271 -24.65 -7.48 -7.32
CA SER A 271 -25.24 -7.70 -8.64
C SER A 271 -26.70 -7.24 -8.76
N ASP A 272 -27.39 -7.00 -7.64
CA ASP A 272 -28.80 -6.59 -7.63
C ASP A 272 -28.98 -5.18 -8.25
N PRO A 273 -29.82 -5.02 -9.30
CA PRO A 273 -29.99 -3.74 -9.98
C PRO A 273 -30.56 -2.62 -9.10
N LYS A 274 -31.40 -2.94 -8.10
CA LYS A 274 -31.97 -1.94 -7.20
C LYS A 274 -30.93 -1.45 -6.20
N LEU A 275 -30.05 -2.33 -5.72
CA LEU A 275 -28.90 -1.95 -4.91
C LEU A 275 -27.91 -1.11 -5.73
N ARG A 276 -27.57 -1.52 -6.96
CA ARG A 276 -26.71 -0.74 -7.86
C ARG A 276 -27.26 0.66 -8.18
N ALA A 277 -28.58 0.78 -8.36
CA ALA A 277 -29.21 2.08 -8.54
C ALA A 277 -29.08 3.00 -7.31
N ARG A 278 -28.92 2.43 -6.11
CA ARG A 278 -28.65 3.18 -4.87
C ARG A 278 -27.16 3.52 -4.74
N THR A 279 -26.26 2.56 -4.98
CA THR A 279 -24.81 2.80 -4.91
C THR A 279 -24.36 3.83 -5.95
N ALA A 280 -25.01 3.88 -7.12
CA ALA A 280 -24.73 4.88 -8.16
C ALA A 280 -25.01 6.33 -7.73
N ARG A 281 -25.78 6.55 -6.65
CA ARG A 281 -26.08 7.89 -6.10
C ARG A 281 -25.17 8.29 -4.95
N LEU A 282 -24.34 7.37 -4.47
CA LEU A 282 -23.41 7.61 -3.37
C LEU A 282 -22.18 8.35 -3.86
N SER A 283 -21.58 9.17 -2.99
CA SER A 283 -20.26 9.73 -3.26
C SER A 283 -19.20 8.61 -3.35
N PRO A 284 -18.04 8.84 -4.00
CA PRO A 284 -16.96 7.86 -4.00
C PRO A 284 -16.54 7.41 -2.61
N LEU A 285 -16.53 8.32 -1.63
CA LEU A 285 -16.20 8.01 -0.23
C LEU A 285 -17.27 7.14 0.43
N ASP A 286 -18.56 7.43 0.21
CA ASP A 286 -19.65 6.62 0.77
C ASP A 286 -19.71 5.22 0.15
N ARG A 287 -19.34 5.09 -1.14
CA ARG A 287 -19.18 3.78 -1.79
C ARG A 287 -18.07 2.98 -1.13
N ALA A 288 -16.91 3.60 -0.91
CA ALA A 288 -15.77 2.97 -0.23
C ALA A 288 -16.12 2.55 1.21
N ALA A 289 -16.82 3.40 1.95
CA ALA A 289 -17.28 3.09 3.31
C ALA A 289 -18.31 1.94 3.33
N LEU A 290 -19.23 1.92 2.36
CA LEU A 290 -20.17 0.80 2.20
C LEU A 290 -19.44 -0.51 1.89
N ALA A 291 -18.44 -0.46 1.01
CA ALA A 291 -17.64 -1.63 0.67
C ALA A 291 -16.89 -2.18 1.89
N GLU A 292 -16.24 -1.31 2.66
CA GLU A 292 -15.57 -1.66 3.91
C GLU A 292 -16.52 -2.35 4.90
N ALA A 293 -17.68 -1.73 5.13
CA ALA A 293 -18.67 -2.22 6.11
C ALA A 293 -19.28 -3.58 5.74
N VAL A 294 -19.51 -3.84 4.44
CA VAL A 294 -20.15 -5.08 3.98
C VAL A 294 -19.14 -6.23 3.85
N THR A 295 -17.94 -5.96 3.36
CA THR A 295 -16.96 -7.02 3.10
C THR A 295 -16.25 -7.48 4.37
N GLY A 296 -16.00 -6.57 5.31
CA GLY A 296 -15.45 -6.88 6.63
C GLY A 296 -14.08 -7.56 6.65
N ASN A 297 -13.39 -7.66 5.51
CA ASN A 297 -12.13 -8.39 5.35
C ASN A 297 -10.91 -7.47 5.10
N MET A 298 -11.11 -6.14 5.16
CA MET A 298 -10.03 -5.17 5.08
C MET A 298 -9.38 -5.03 6.46
N GLY A 299 -8.22 -5.65 6.67
CA GLY A 299 -7.45 -5.54 7.91
C GLY A 299 -6.59 -4.27 7.99
N ILE A 300 -6.27 -3.70 6.83
CA ILE A 300 -5.52 -2.46 6.66
C ILE A 300 -6.12 -1.63 5.53
N HIS A 301 -5.92 -0.33 5.58
CA HIS A 301 -6.11 0.59 4.46
C HIS A 301 -4.76 1.03 3.94
N ILE A 302 -4.61 1.01 2.61
CA ILE A 302 -3.47 1.62 1.92
C ILE A 302 -4.04 2.68 0.98
N VAL A 303 -3.52 3.91 1.08
CA VAL A 303 -3.98 5.04 0.26
C VAL A 303 -2.80 5.82 -0.31
N TYR A 304 -2.98 6.31 -1.54
CA TYR A 304 -2.16 7.38 -2.09
C TYR A 304 -2.87 8.70 -1.91
N CYS A 305 -2.15 9.71 -1.43
CA CYS A 305 -2.66 11.04 -1.14
C CYS A 305 -1.81 12.10 -1.83
N VAL A 306 -2.45 13.20 -2.21
CA VAL A 306 -1.81 14.41 -2.74
C VAL A 306 -2.39 15.63 -2.01
N ARG A 307 -1.77 16.80 -2.17
CA ARG A 307 -2.32 18.03 -1.60
C ARG A 307 -3.72 18.31 -2.14
N ALA A 308 -4.61 18.79 -1.29
CA ALA A 308 -5.99 19.06 -1.69
C ALA A 308 -6.07 20.15 -2.77
N GLU A 309 -5.16 21.13 -2.71
CA GLU A 309 -5.01 22.22 -3.67
C GLU A 309 -4.33 21.83 -4.98
N ASP A 310 -3.59 20.72 -5.01
CA ASP A 310 -2.91 20.25 -6.22
C ASP A 310 -3.93 19.66 -7.21
N PRO A 311 -3.75 19.86 -8.53
CA PRO A 311 -4.63 19.28 -9.54
C PRO A 311 -4.66 17.75 -9.47
N GLU A 312 -5.77 17.14 -9.89
CA GLU A 312 -5.86 15.68 -10.00
C GLU A 312 -4.74 15.13 -10.90
N PRO A 313 -4.01 14.08 -10.47
CA PRO A 313 -2.96 13.49 -11.30
C PRO A 313 -3.52 13.02 -12.64
N MET A 314 -3.02 13.61 -13.73
CA MET A 314 -3.50 13.32 -15.08
C MET A 314 -3.03 11.93 -15.52
N ARG A 315 -3.97 11.00 -15.70
CA ARG A 315 -3.74 9.66 -16.27
C ARG A 315 -4.28 9.60 -17.70
N ALA A 316 -3.48 10.04 -18.66
CA ALA A 316 -3.87 10.24 -20.05
C ALA A 316 -4.00 8.92 -20.83
N TRP A 317 -4.98 8.09 -20.47
CA TRP A 317 -5.27 6.80 -21.11
C TRP A 317 -5.77 6.93 -22.56
N ASP A 318 -6.20 8.11 -22.95
CA ASP A 318 -6.63 8.50 -24.29
C ASP A 318 -5.49 9.08 -25.15
N ASP A 319 -4.33 9.35 -24.55
CA ASP A 319 -3.15 9.81 -25.27
C ASP A 319 -2.40 8.62 -25.92
N PRO A 320 -2.25 8.59 -27.27
CA PRO A 320 -1.47 7.57 -27.96
C PRO A 320 0.01 7.49 -27.54
N ALA A 321 0.57 8.55 -26.95
CA ALA A 321 1.94 8.58 -26.46
C ALA A 321 2.12 7.91 -25.09
N SER A 322 1.03 7.73 -24.33
CA SER A 322 1.08 7.07 -23.02
C SER A 322 1.59 5.63 -23.12
N VAL A 323 2.37 5.21 -22.13
CA VAL A 323 2.96 3.86 -22.07
C VAL A 323 2.25 3.05 -20.98
N PRO A 324 1.47 2.00 -21.32
CA PRO A 324 0.91 1.11 -20.32
C PRO A 324 2.01 0.24 -19.71
N VAL A 325 1.84 -0.11 -18.44
CA VAL A 325 2.74 -0.99 -17.73
C VAL A 325 1.96 -1.89 -16.77
N LEU A 326 2.36 -3.15 -16.68
CA LEU A 326 1.80 -4.06 -15.67
C LEU A 326 2.56 -3.92 -14.36
N ARG A 327 1.87 -3.99 -13.23
CA ARG A 327 2.50 -3.75 -11.91
C ARG A 327 3.63 -4.75 -11.62
N GLU A 328 3.35 -6.04 -11.68
CA GLU A 328 4.32 -7.11 -11.32
C GLU A 328 4.50 -8.20 -12.38
N MET A 329 3.42 -8.64 -13.03
CA MET A 329 3.45 -9.75 -13.99
C MET A 329 3.73 -9.24 -15.41
N ASP A 330 4.48 -10.01 -16.21
CA ASP A 330 4.68 -9.67 -17.62
C ASP A 330 3.41 -9.91 -18.45
N GLY A 331 3.27 -9.11 -19.51
CA GLY A 331 2.11 -9.12 -20.40
C GLY A 331 1.79 -10.48 -21.02
N PRO A 332 2.77 -11.14 -21.66
CA PRO A 332 2.57 -12.48 -22.23
C PRO A 332 2.11 -13.54 -21.23
N THR A 333 2.70 -13.60 -20.03
CA THR A 333 2.29 -14.54 -18.98
C THR A 333 0.85 -14.28 -18.53
N LEU A 334 0.50 -13.01 -18.27
CA LEU A 334 -0.86 -12.65 -17.87
C LEU A 334 -1.88 -12.97 -18.97
N ALA A 335 -1.57 -12.64 -20.22
CA ALA A 335 -2.42 -12.92 -21.37
C ALA A 335 -2.67 -14.43 -21.56
N LYS A 336 -1.63 -15.26 -21.39
CA LYS A 336 -1.73 -16.73 -21.48
C LYS A 336 -2.60 -17.32 -20.36
N GLY A 337 -2.60 -16.68 -19.18
CA GLY A 337 -3.38 -17.10 -18.02
C GLY A 337 -4.85 -16.68 -18.04
N LEU A 338 -5.29 -15.88 -19.03
CA LEU A 338 -6.67 -15.42 -19.09
C LEU A 338 -7.65 -16.58 -19.38
N PRO A 339 -8.72 -16.72 -18.58
CA PRO A 339 -9.82 -17.62 -18.89
C PRO A 339 -10.45 -17.33 -20.26
N ARG A 340 -10.92 -18.39 -20.94
CA ARG A 340 -11.62 -18.28 -22.22
C ARG A 340 -13.07 -17.80 -22.10
N ASP A 341 -13.59 -17.71 -20.87
CA ASP A 341 -14.97 -17.31 -20.58
C ASP A 341 -15.19 -15.78 -20.61
N GLY A 342 -14.14 -15.01 -20.91
CA GLY A 342 -14.22 -13.55 -20.99
C GLY A 342 -14.26 -12.88 -19.62
N THR A 343 -13.79 -13.54 -18.57
CA THR A 343 -13.71 -12.97 -17.23
C THR A 343 -12.33 -13.16 -16.59
N ILE A 344 -12.06 -12.40 -15.53
CA ILE A 344 -10.94 -12.62 -14.64
C ILE A 344 -11.45 -12.66 -13.19
N ALA A 345 -11.02 -13.68 -12.44
CA ALA A 345 -11.30 -13.79 -11.03
C ALA A 345 -10.08 -13.36 -10.21
N VAL A 346 -10.30 -12.57 -9.16
CA VAL A 346 -9.29 -12.21 -8.16
C VAL A 346 -9.88 -12.41 -6.77
N THR A 347 -9.05 -12.89 -5.85
CA THR A 347 -9.42 -13.09 -4.45
C THR A 347 -8.62 -12.12 -3.58
N PHE A 348 -9.32 -11.28 -2.82
CA PHE A 348 -8.74 -10.35 -1.85
C PHE A 348 -9.13 -10.82 -0.46
N ASP A 349 -8.21 -11.41 0.31
CA ASP A 349 -8.49 -11.84 1.70
C ASP A 349 -9.84 -12.58 1.82
N GLY A 350 -10.05 -13.58 0.96
CA GLY A 350 -11.30 -14.37 0.88
C GLY A 350 -12.42 -13.81 0.02
N LEU A 351 -12.44 -12.52 -0.26
CA LEU A 351 -13.42 -11.91 -1.16
C LEU A 351 -13.06 -12.24 -2.62
N ARG A 352 -13.83 -13.13 -3.23
CA ARG A 352 -13.69 -13.45 -4.66
C ARG A 352 -14.53 -12.48 -5.50
N VAL A 353 -13.86 -11.73 -6.36
CA VAL A 353 -14.46 -10.82 -7.34
C VAL A 353 -14.24 -11.40 -8.73
N VAL A 354 -15.27 -11.36 -9.59
CA VAL A 354 -15.19 -11.80 -10.99
C VAL A 354 -15.55 -10.62 -11.88
N LEU A 355 -14.63 -10.22 -12.75
CA LEU A 355 -14.76 -9.03 -13.58
C LEU A 355 -14.74 -9.40 -15.06
N PRO A 356 -15.52 -8.70 -15.91
CA PRO A 356 -15.51 -8.92 -17.34
C PRO A 356 -14.18 -8.49 -17.96
N MET A 357 -13.74 -9.23 -18.98
CA MET A 357 -12.57 -8.91 -19.80
C MET A 357 -13.03 -8.68 -21.24
N PRO A 358 -12.55 -7.62 -21.91
CA PRO A 358 -12.89 -7.36 -23.30
C PRO A 358 -12.28 -8.41 -24.23
N ARG A 359 -12.84 -8.53 -25.44
CA ARG A 359 -12.41 -9.52 -26.44
C ARG A 359 -10.92 -9.40 -26.77
N LEU A 360 -10.39 -8.17 -26.86
CA LEU A 360 -8.99 -7.92 -27.18
C LEU A 360 -8.07 -7.96 -25.97
N ALA A 361 -8.54 -8.29 -24.76
CA ALA A 361 -7.75 -8.27 -23.53
C ALA A 361 -6.38 -8.97 -23.67
N GLY A 362 -6.38 -10.24 -24.09
CA GLY A 362 -5.15 -11.00 -24.24
C GLY A 362 -4.20 -10.41 -25.29
N ALA A 363 -4.74 -9.92 -26.41
CA ALA A 363 -3.96 -9.34 -27.50
C ALA A 363 -3.32 -7.99 -27.08
N ILE A 364 -4.04 -7.17 -26.31
CA ILE A 364 -3.51 -5.92 -25.74
C ILE A 364 -2.45 -6.25 -24.70
N LEU A 365 -2.77 -7.08 -23.70
CA LEU A 365 -1.87 -7.41 -22.59
C LEU A 365 -0.57 -8.03 -23.05
N GLN A 366 -0.59 -8.90 -24.07
CA GLN A 366 0.63 -9.50 -24.64
C GLN A 366 1.65 -8.46 -25.14
N ARG A 367 1.19 -7.24 -25.49
CA ARG A 367 2.02 -6.15 -26.01
C ARG A 367 2.43 -5.13 -24.94
N VAL A 368 1.87 -5.22 -23.73
CA VAL A 368 2.22 -4.35 -22.59
C VAL A 368 3.55 -4.81 -22.01
N ASP A 369 4.62 -4.15 -22.43
CA ASP A 369 6.00 -4.42 -21.98
C ASP A 369 6.61 -3.27 -21.15
N GLY A 370 5.85 -2.20 -20.92
CA GLY A 370 6.31 -1.02 -20.20
C GLY A 370 7.16 -0.06 -21.04
N SER A 371 7.25 -0.26 -22.36
CA SER A 371 7.98 0.61 -23.29
C SER A 371 7.18 1.01 -24.53
N ARG A 372 6.34 0.12 -25.07
CA ARG A 372 5.45 0.43 -26.20
C ARG A 372 4.37 1.40 -25.77
N SER A 373 4.12 2.45 -26.54
CA SER A 373 3.00 3.35 -26.31
C SER A 373 1.65 2.73 -26.72
N LEU A 374 0.54 3.26 -26.19
CA LEU A 374 -0.81 2.86 -26.57
C LEU A 374 -1.03 2.99 -28.08
N GLY A 375 -0.52 4.05 -28.70
CA GLY A 375 -0.57 4.25 -30.15
C GLY A 375 0.16 3.17 -30.93
N ALA A 376 1.36 2.78 -30.49
CA ALA A 376 2.13 1.71 -31.13
C ALA A 376 1.42 0.35 -31.01
N ILE A 377 0.84 0.05 -29.84
CA ILE A 377 0.05 -1.17 -29.65
C ILE A 377 -1.18 -1.16 -30.57
N ALA A 378 -1.84 -0.01 -30.72
CA ALA A 378 -2.97 0.15 -31.64
C ALA A 378 -2.57 -0.11 -33.10
N ASP A 379 -1.41 0.40 -33.54
CA ASP A 379 -0.90 0.21 -34.89
C ASP A 379 -0.50 -1.24 -35.17
N GLU A 380 0.16 -1.91 -34.23
CA GLU A 380 0.48 -3.34 -34.34
C GLU A 380 -0.78 -4.21 -34.46
N LEU A 381 -1.84 -3.89 -33.72
CA LEU A 381 -3.10 -4.62 -33.81
C LEU A 381 -3.84 -4.30 -35.10
N ALA A 382 -3.77 -3.05 -35.58
CA ALA A 382 -4.33 -2.64 -36.87
C ALA A 382 -3.69 -3.35 -38.05
N ALA A 383 -2.36 -3.54 -38.02
CA ALA A 383 -1.65 -4.36 -39.01
C ALA A 383 -2.13 -5.82 -39.06
N ASN A 384 -2.79 -6.30 -37.99
CA ASN A 384 -3.36 -7.65 -37.87
C ASN A 384 -4.90 -7.67 -37.99
N GLY A 385 -5.50 -6.63 -38.55
CA GLY A 385 -6.93 -6.59 -38.87
C GLY A 385 -7.87 -6.10 -37.76
N VAL A 386 -7.33 -5.57 -36.65
CA VAL A 386 -8.13 -4.96 -35.58
C VAL A 386 -8.27 -3.45 -35.83
N SER A 387 -9.48 -2.92 -36.00
CA SER A 387 -9.63 -1.47 -36.17
C SER A 387 -9.13 -0.69 -34.94
N ARG A 388 -8.54 0.51 -35.15
CA ARG A 388 -8.10 1.39 -34.05
C ARG A 388 -9.26 1.72 -33.10
N GLU A 389 -10.47 1.88 -33.62
CA GLU A 389 -11.69 2.10 -32.83
C GLU A 389 -11.98 0.92 -31.89
N ALA A 390 -11.85 -0.32 -32.39
CA ALA A 390 -12.02 -1.52 -31.56
C ALA A 390 -10.94 -1.61 -30.48
N PHE A 391 -9.70 -1.25 -30.80
CA PHE A 391 -8.62 -1.17 -29.82
C PHE A 391 -8.96 -0.18 -28.69
N TRP A 392 -9.30 1.07 -29.01
CA TRP A 392 -9.56 2.09 -27.99
C TRP A 392 -10.76 1.75 -27.10
N ARG A 393 -11.82 1.18 -27.69
CA ARG A 393 -12.98 0.69 -26.94
C ARG A 393 -12.60 -0.44 -25.98
N ASP A 394 -11.90 -1.46 -26.47
CA ASP A 394 -11.52 -2.61 -25.64
C ASP A 394 -10.42 -2.24 -24.63
N LEU A 395 -9.55 -1.27 -24.92
CA LEU A 395 -8.60 -0.72 -23.96
C LEU A 395 -9.33 -0.02 -22.81
N ALA A 396 -10.35 0.79 -23.10
CA ALA A 396 -11.15 1.45 -22.07
C ALA A 396 -11.85 0.41 -21.17
N ALA A 397 -12.42 -0.65 -21.75
CA ALA A 397 -13.01 -1.75 -20.99
C ALA A 397 -11.97 -2.56 -20.19
N LEU A 398 -10.77 -2.78 -20.76
CA LEU A 398 -9.68 -3.47 -20.07
C LEU A 398 -9.21 -2.67 -18.86
N ARG A 399 -9.06 -1.35 -19.02
CA ARG A 399 -8.69 -0.41 -17.96
C ARG A 399 -9.70 -0.45 -16.81
N THR A 400 -11.01 -0.37 -17.10
CA THR A 400 -12.05 -0.42 -16.05
C THR A 400 -12.01 -1.69 -15.19
N THR A 401 -11.38 -2.74 -15.69
CA THR A 401 -11.15 -3.98 -14.95
C THR A 401 -9.78 -4.00 -14.27
N MET A 402 -8.70 -3.71 -15.02
CA MET A 402 -7.32 -3.96 -14.56
C MET A 402 -6.69 -2.83 -13.74
N GLU A 403 -7.07 -1.57 -13.97
CA GLU A 403 -6.57 -0.41 -13.20
C GLU A 403 -7.11 -0.44 -11.74
N PRO A 404 -8.41 -0.70 -11.49
CA PRO A 404 -8.93 -0.89 -10.12
C PRO A 404 -8.38 -2.10 -9.37
N MET A 405 -7.85 -3.11 -10.07
CA MET A 405 -7.11 -4.20 -9.44
C MET A 405 -5.63 -3.87 -9.17
N ASN A 406 -5.22 -2.63 -9.47
CA ASN A 406 -3.84 -2.16 -9.38
C ASN A 406 -2.89 -3.00 -10.26
N ARG A 407 -3.35 -3.54 -11.40
CA ARG A 407 -2.56 -4.44 -12.26
C ARG A 407 -2.06 -3.79 -13.53
N LEU A 408 -2.88 -2.96 -14.18
CA LEU A 408 -2.55 -2.24 -15.41
C LEU A 408 -2.53 -0.75 -15.10
N LEU A 409 -1.36 -0.13 -15.26
CA LEU A 409 -1.07 1.25 -14.91
C LEU A 409 -0.46 1.97 -16.12
N LEU A 410 -0.18 3.26 -15.97
CA LEU A 410 0.62 4.04 -16.90
C LEU A 410 2.00 4.30 -16.30
N ALA A 411 3.05 4.15 -17.11
CA ALA A 411 4.40 4.51 -16.72
C ALA A 411 4.59 6.03 -16.70
N ALA A 412 5.61 6.50 -15.98
CA ALA A 412 6.08 7.88 -16.12
C ALA A 412 6.53 8.15 -17.57
N PRO A 413 6.25 9.33 -18.14
CA PRO A 413 6.71 9.68 -19.48
C PRO A 413 8.24 9.72 -19.51
N THR A 414 8.83 9.33 -20.64
CA THR A 414 10.29 9.31 -20.80
C THR A 414 10.89 10.70 -20.97
#